data_AF-G7TLP7-F1
#
_entry.id   AF-G7TLP7-F1
#
_cell.length_a   1.000
_cell.length_b   1.000
_cell.length_c   1.000
_cell.angle_alpha   90.00
_cell.angle_beta   90.00
_cell.angle_gamma   90.00
#
_symmetry.space_group_name_H-M   'P 1'
#
loop_
_entity.id
_entity.type
_entity.pdbx_description
1 polymer ?
#
loop_
_entity_poly.entity_id
_entity_poly.type
_entity_poly.pdbx_seq_one_letter_code
_entity_poly.pdbx_strand_id
1 'polypeptide(L)'
;MHGGVVMKWIDQVGCAAASGWSGHYCVTVAVGGIRFVAPVRIGDLVAVSAKLVYTGRSSMHLAIDVRARSPMGGDTRLCTHCIIVFVAMDPDGVTPVEVSSWRPDTPEDQRLADYALKVMELSKGIEDTMAHYRADTSG
;
A
#
# COMPACT_ATOMS: atom_id res chain seq x y z
N MET A 1 -18.79 6.26 -5.72
CA MET A 1 -18.17 4.92 -5.66
C MET A 1 -18.00 4.50 -4.20
N HIS A 2 -18.10 3.21 -3.90
CA HIS A 2 -17.91 2.70 -2.53
C HIS A 2 -16.41 2.52 -2.22
N GLY A 3 -16.00 2.81 -0.99
CA GLY A 3 -14.61 2.65 -0.55
C GLY A 3 -14.05 1.25 -0.77
N GLY A 4 -14.88 0.21 -0.67
CA GLY A 4 -14.50 -1.18 -0.95
C GLY A 4 -13.98 -1.42 -2.36
N VAL A 5 -14.53 -0.72 -3.37
CA VAL A 5 -14.03 -0.86 -4.76
C VAL A 5 -12.67 -0.20 -4.91
N VAL A 6 -12.46 0.95 -4.26
CA VAL A 6 -11.16 1.64 -4.26
C VAL A 6 -10.10 0.77 -3.58
N MET A 7 -10.42 0.16 -2.45
CA MET A 7 -9.51 -0.76 -1.75
C MET A 7 -9.17 -2.00 -2.60
N LYS A 8 -10.15 -2.55 -3.33
CA LYS A 8 -9.88 -3.64 -4.29
C LYS A 8 -8.85 -3.24 -5.33
N TRP A 9 -8.96 -2.04 -5.92
CA TRP A 9 -7.99 -1.58 -6.92
C TRP A 9 -6.61 -1.35 -6.32
N ILE A 10 -6.55 -0.79 -5.10
CA ILE A 10 -5.29 -0.59 -4.37
C ILE A 10 -4.57 -1.93 -4.19
N ASP A 11 -5.27 -2.96 -3.71
CA ASP A 11 -4.71 -4.30 -3.50
C ASP A 11 -4.26 -4.94 -4.82
N GLN A 12 -5.08 -4.87 -5.87
CA GLN A 12 -4.75 -5.44 -7.19
C GLN A 12 -3.51 -4.82 -7.82
N VAL A 13 -3.39 -3.49 -7.81
CA VAL A 13 -2.24 -2.80 -8.40
C VAL A 13 -1.00 -2.97 -7.53
N GLY A 14 -1.16 -2.96 -6.21
CA GLY A 14 -0.08 -3.27 -5.27
C GLY A 14 0.49 -4.67 -5.45
N CYS A 15 -0.39 -5.68 -5.56
CA CYS A 15 -0.01 -7.06 -5.77
C CYS A 15 0.70 -7.25 -7.11
N ALA A 16 0.16 -6.68 -8.19
CA ALA A 16 0.79 -6.73 -9.51
C ALA A 16 2.20 -6.10 -9.49
N ALA A 17 2.39 -4.97 -8.83
CA ALA A 17 3.69 -4.32 -8.71
C ALA A 17 4.67 -5.10 -7.81
N ALA A 18 4.19 -5.64 -6.69
CA ALA A 18 5.00 -6.47 -5.78
C ALA A 18 5.47 -7.76 -6.45
N SER A 19 4.57 -8.46 -7.15
CA SER A 19 4.91 -9.65 -7.93
C SER A 19 5.82 -9.32 -9.11
N GLY A 20 5.61 -8.17 -9.77
CA GLY A 20 6.49 -7.71 -10.85
C GLY A 20 7.92 -7.42 -10.38
N TRP A 21 8.09 -6.89 -9.15
CA TRP A 21 9.40 -6.65 -8.56
C TRP A 21 10.07 -7.94 -8.06
N SER A 22 9.33 -8.75 -7.31
CA SER A 22 9.89 -9.94 -6.66
C SER A 22 10.06 -11.12 -7.61
N GLY A 23 9.26 -11.21 -8.68
CA GLY A 23 9.14 -12.42 -9.49
C GLY A 23 8.37 -13.56 -8.78
N HIS A 24 7.72 -13.28 -7.65
CA HIS A 24 7.04 -14.27 -6.83
C HIS A 24 5.57 -13.92 -6.59
N TYR A 25 4.80 -14.92 -6.14
CA TYR A 25 3.49 -14.67 -5.57
C TYR A 25 3.64 -13.83 -4.30
N CYS A 26 2.75 -12.86 -4.10
CA CYS A 26 2.81 -11.94 -2.97
C CYS A 26 1.47 -11.90 -2.23
N VAL A 27 1.55 -11.77 -0.91
CA VAL A 27 0.39 -11.62 -0.04
C VAL A 27 0.41 -10.28 0.67
N THR A 28 -0.76 -9.66 0.81
CA THR A 28 -0.94 -8.40 1.54
C THR A 28 -0.86 -8.67 3.04
N VAL A 29 0.07 -8.00 3.73
CA VAL A 29 0.25 -8.17 5.19
C VAL A 29 -0.16 -6.96 6.00
N ALA A 30 -0.17 -5.77 5.40
CA ALA A 30 -0.60 -4.56 6.09
C ALA A 30 -1.00 -3.45 5.10
N VAL A 31 -1.90 -2.57 5.53
CA VAL A 31 -2.23 -1.31 4.86
C VAL A 31 -2.21 -0.19 5.90
N GLY A 32 -1.35 0.80 5.69
CA GLY A 32 -1.16 1.93 6.60
C GLY A 32 -1.51 3.27 5.96
N GLY A 33 -1.93 4.23 6.79
CA GLY A 33 -2.10 5.62 6.39
C GLY A 33 -3.18 5.89 5.32
N ILE A 34 -4.12 4.96 5.11
CA ILE A 34 -5.16 5.13 4.09
C ILE A 34 -6.04 6.34 4.39
N ARG A 35 -6.15 7.26 3.43
CA ARG A 35 -7.04 8.44 3.53
C ARG A 35 -7.85 8.63 2.26
N PHE A 36 -9.18 8.72 2.41
CA PHE A 36 -10.10 9.09 1.33
C PHE A 36 -10.26 10.62 1.32
N VAL A 37 -9.37 11.30 0.59
CA VAL A 37 -9.27 12.78 0.61
C VAL A 37 -10.20 13.46 -0.40
N ALA A 38 -10.62 12.76 -1.46
CA ALA A 38 -11.62 13.25 -2.41
C ALA A 38 -12.45 12.10 -2.99
N PRO A 39 -13.71 12.33 -3.39
CA PRO A 39 -14.56 11.28 -3.91
C PRO A 39 -14.17 10.88 -5.33
N VAL A 40 -14.24 9.58 -5.63
CA VAL A 40 -14.33 9.07 -7.00
C VAL A 40 -15.80 9.06 -7.41
N ARG A 41 -16.13 9.89 -8.41
CA ARG A 41 -17.50 10.04 -8.92
C ARG A 41 -17.80 8.95 -9.95
N ILE A 42 -19.08 8.65 -10.12
CA ILE A 42 -19.53 7.74 -11.19
C ILE A 42 -19.19 8.42 -12.53
N GLY A 43 -18.56 7.67 -13.43
CA GLY A 43 -18.12 8.18 -14.72
C GLY A 43 -16.75 8.87 -14.72
N ASP A 44 -16.07 8.99 -13.58
CA ASP A 44 -14.69 9.50 -13.58
C ASP A 44 -13.74 8.52 -14.30
N LEU A 45 -12.74 9.06 -15.00
CA LEU A 45 -11.54 8.32 -15.39
C LEU A 45 -10.65 8.17 -14.16
N VAL A 46 -10.35 6.93 -13.77
CA VAL A 46 -9.55 6.60 -12.59
C VAL A 46 -8.20 6.06 -13.00
N ALA A 47 -7.13 6.59 -12.40
CA ALA A 47 -5.77 6.07 -12.50
C ALA A 47 -5.32 5.62 -11.11
N VAL A 48 -4.80 4.40 -11.02
CA VAL A 48 -4.20 3.85 -9.79
C VAL A 48 -2.75 3.55 -10.09
N SER A 49 -1.84 4.14 -9.33
CA SER A 49 -0.40 3.98 -9.50
C SER A 49 0.21 3.40 -8.24
N ALA A 50 1.08 2.41 -8.41
CA ALA A 50 1.93 1.88 -7.35
C ALA A 50 3.39 2.25 -7.59
N LYS A 51 4.07 2.64 -6.53
CA LYS A 51 5.52 2.86 -6.53
C LYS A 51 6.12 2.04 -5.39
N LEU A 52 7.11 1.20 -5.69
CA LEU A 52 7.91 0.55 -4.66
C LEU A 52 8.76 1.62 -3.99
N VAL A 53 8.70 1.68 -2.65
CA VAL A 53 9.34 2.74 -1.87
C VAL A 53 10.24 2.20 -0.76
N TYR A 54 10.17 0.90 -0.47
CA TYR A 54 11.07 0.24 0.46
C TYR A 54 10.97 -1.29 0.30
N THR A 55 12.06 -1.99 0.56
CA THR A 55 12.11 -3.46 0.68
C THR A 55 12.74 -3.85 2.00
N GLY A 56 12.11 -4.75 2.74
CA GLY A 56 12.75 -5.49 3.83
C GLY A 56 13.47 -6.73 3.30
N ARG A 57 13.57 -7.78 4.13
CA ARG A 57 14.11 -9.08 3.68
C ARG A 57 13.19 -9.74 2.66
N SER A 58 11.91 -9.92 3.01
CA SER A 58 10.88 -10.53 2.16
C SER A 58 9.70 -9.60 1.88
N SER A 59 9.70 -8.41 2.49
CA SER A 59 8.61 -7.45 2.39
C SER A 59 8.90 -6.36 1.37
N MET A 60 7.84 -5.85 0.74
CA MET A 60 7.84 -4.75 -0.21
C MET A 60 6.78 -3.75 0.20
N HIS A 61 7.17 -2.50 0.40
CA HIS A 61 6.28 -1.42 0.76
C HIS A 61 6.00 -0.60 -0.48
N LEU A 62 4.73 -0.45 -0.83
CA LEU A 62 4.30 0.32 -1.99
C LEU A 62 3.48 1.53 -1.56
N ALA A 63 3.83 2.69 -2.09
CA ALA A 63 2.97 3.86 -2.05
C ALA A 63 1.95 3.76 -3.19
N ILE A 64 0.67 3.85 -2.84
CA ILE A 64 -0.44 3.77 -3.79
C ILE A 64 -1.16 5.11 -3.82
N ASP A 65 -1.33 5.64 -5.02
CA ASP A 65 -2.18 6.79 -5.27
C ASP A 65 -3.34 6.39 -6.19
N VAL A 66 -4.56 6.76 -5.77
CA VAL A 66 -5.76 6.69 -6.60
C VAL A 66 -6.12 8.10 -6.99
N ARG A 67 -6.07 8.39 -8.29
CA ARG A 67 -6.43 9.68 -8.87
C ARG A 67 -7.65 9.56 -9.75
N ALA A 68 -8.50 10.58 -9.76
CA ALA A 68 -9.70 10.61 -10.60
C ALA A 68 -9.92 11.98 -11.25
N ARG A 69 -10.39 11.98 -12.49
CA ARG A 69 -10.76 13.18 -13.25
C ARG A 69 -11.97 12.93 -14.14
N SER A 70 -12.62 14.01 -14.59
CA SER A 70 -13.68 13.90 -15.60
C SER A 70 -13.08 13.42 -16.95
N PRO A 71 -13.73 12.49 -17.66
CA PRO A 71 -13.33 12.10 -19.01
C PRO A 71 -13.38 13.26 -20.01
N MET A 72 -14.19 14.29 -19.74
CA MET A 72 -14.31 15.49 -20.58
C MET A 72 -13.18 16.50 -20.37
N GLY A 73 -12.19 16.19 -19.52
CA GLY A 73 -11.07 17.07 -19.19
C GLY A 73 -11.18 17.70 -17.79
N GLY A 74 -10.27 18.63 -17.50
CA GLY A 74 -10.16 19.29 -16.20
C GLY A 74 -9.13 18.66 -15.26
N ASP A 75 -9.09 19.17 -14.03
CA ASP A 75 -8.04 18.85 -13.07
C ASP A 75 -8.12 17.40 -12.57
N THR A 76 -6.94 16.81 -12.39
CA THR A 76 -6.80 15.49 -11.77
C THR A 76 -6.75 15.64 -10.26
N ARG A 77 -7.58 14.87 -9.57
CA ARG A 77 -7.69 14.92 -8.10
C ARG A 77 -7.05 13.67 -7.51
N LEU A 78 -6.22 13.84 -6.48
CA LEU A 78 -5.85 12.74 -5.60
C LEU A 78 -7.08 12.39 -4.77
N CYS A 79 -7.57 11.17 -4.88
CA CYS A 79 -8.74 10.66 -4.17
C CYS A 79 -8.33 9.83 -2.96
N THR A 80 -7.30 9.00 -3.10
CA THR A 80 -6.81 8.15 -2.02
C THR A 80 -5.32 8.00 -2.10
N HIS A 81 -4.68 8.01 -0.93
CA HIS A 81 -3.28 7.67 -0.77
C HIS A 81 -3.16 6.68 0.38
N CYS A 82 -2.29 5.68 0.24
CA CYS A 82 -1.90 4.78 1.32
C CYS A 82 -0.52 4.16 1.08
N ILE A 83 0.00 3.52 2.13
CA ILE A 83 1.10 2.58 2.05
C ILE A 83 0.52 1.18 2.22
N ILE A 84 0.88 0.26 1.33
CA ILE A 84 0.53 -1.16 1.42
C ILE A 84 1.80 -1.99 1.46
N VAL A 85 1.81 -3.03 2.30
CA VAL A 85 2.96 -3.91 2.46
C VAL A 85 2.58 -5.30 1.98
N PHE A 86 3.41 -5.82 1.08
CA PHE A 86 3.35 -7.18 0.57
C PHE A 86 4.53 -8.00 1.06
N VAL A 87 4.35 -9.31 1.18
CA VAL A 87 5.42 -10.27 1.41
C VAL A 87 5.46 -11.25 0.24
N ALA A 88 6.65 -11.44 -0.33
CA ALA A 88 6.88 -12.46 -1.34
C ALA A 88 6.91 -13.84 -0.70
N MET A 89 6.26 -14.82 -1.33
CA MET A 89 6.11 -16.18 -0.84
C MET A 89 6.74 -17.19 -1.80
N ASP A 90 7.12 -18.33 -1.26
CA ASP A 90 7.51 -19.50 -2.05
C ASP A 90 6.33 -20.02 -2.92
N PRO A 91 6.59 -20.93 -3.88
CA PRO A 91 5.53 -21.46 -4.75
C PRO A 91 4.38 -22.15 -4.02
N ASP A 92 4.65 -22.71 -2.83
CA ASP A 92 3.65 -23.37 -1.99
C ASP A 92 2.81 -22.37 -1.17
N GLY A 93 3.23 -21.09 -1.13
CA GLY A 93 2.57 -20.02 -0.39
C GLY A 93 2.77 -20.09 1.12
N VAL A 94 3.76 -20.86 1.60
CA VAL A 94 3.95 -21.17 3.03
C VAL A 94 5.05 -20.29 3.63
N THR A 95 6.17 -20.13 2.92
CA THR A 95 7.36 -19.47 3.46
C THR A 95 7.65 -18.15 2.77
N PRO A 96 7.97 -17.07 3.50
CA PRO A 96 8.47 -15.84 2.90
C PRO A 96 9.82 -16.04 2.20
N VAL A 97 9.95 -15.51 0.99
CA VAL A 97 11.20 -15.54 0.20
C VAL A 97 11.87 -14.17 0.16
N GLU A 98 13.19 -14.16 0.04
CA GLU A 98 13.97 -12.92 -0.02
C GLU A 98 13.73 -12.19 -1.34
N VAL A 99 13.65 -10.86 -1.28
CA VAL A 99 13.44 -10.01 -2.45
C VAL A 99 14.66 -9.14 -2.73
N SER A 100 14.83 -8.76 -4.00
CA SER A 100 15.87 -7.80 -4.40
C SER A 100 15.73 -6.49 -3.62
N SER A 101 16.84 -5.99 -3.07
CA SER A 101 16.84 -4.74 -2.30
C SER A 101 16.57 -3.55 -3.22
N TRP A 102 15.53 -2.78 -2.93
CA TRP A 102 15.29 -1.49 -3.53
C TRP A 102 16.19 -0.42 -2.91
N ARG A 103 16.67 0.53 -3.72
CA ARG A 103 17.45 1.69 -3.29
C ARG A 103 16.83 2.96 -3.85
N PRO A 104 16.70 4.03 -3.06
CA PRO A 104 16.22 5.31 -3.56
C PRO A 104 17.26 5.93 -4.51
N ASP A 105 16.80 6.39 -5.67
CA ASP A 105 17.66 7.05 -6.66
C ASP A 105 17.63 8.58 -6.50
N THR A 106 16.53 9.12 -5.99
CA THR A 106 16.32 10.57 -5.86
C THR A 106 16.02 11.00 -4.41
N PRO A 107 16.22 12.29 -4.07
CA PRO A 107 15.80 12.82 -2.78
C PRO A 107 14.29 12.69 -2.52
N GLU A 108 13.48 12.66 -3.57
CA GLU A 108 12.04 12.41 -3.46
C GLU A 108 11.75 10.96 -3.07
N ASP A 109 12.45 9.99 -3.67
CA ASP A 109 12.34 8.59 -3.30
C ASP A 109 12.72 8.37 -1.84
N GLN A 110 13.79 9.02 -1.38
CA GLN A 110 14.23 8.91 0.00
C GLN A 110 13.18 9.47 0.97
N ARG A 111 12.64 10.66 0.71
CA ARG A 111 11.55 11.21 1.53
C ARG A 111 10.32 10.31 1.56
N LEU A 112 9.97 9.71 0.42
CA LEU A 112 8.80 8.83 0.34
C LEU A 112 9.03 7.50 1.06
N ALA A 113 10.26 6.97 1.00
CA ALA A 113 10.68 5.79 1.77
C ALA A 113 10.59 6.05 3.29
N ASP A 114 11.14 7.17 3.75
CA ASP A 114 11.11 7.57 5.16
C ASP A 114 9.66 7.74 5.64
N TYR A 115 8.83 8.41 4.85
CA TYR A 115 7.40 8.53 5.11
C TYR A 115 6.71 7.17 5.21
N ALA A 116 7.00 6.25 4.27
CA ALA A 116 6.39 4.93 4.26
C ALA A 116 6.74 4.11 5.51
N LEU A 117 8.01 4.12 5.90
CA LEU A 117 8.47 3.47 7.13
C LEU A 117 7.80 4.07 8.37
N LYS A 118 7.70 5.41 8.44
CA LYS A 118 7.06 6.08 9.58
C LYS A 118 5.57 5.78 9.68
N VAL A 119 4.86 5.75 8.55
CA VAL A 119 3.43 5.37 8.51
C VAL A 119 3.24 3.95 9.04
N MET A 120 4.06 3.00 8.60
CA MET A 120 3.93 1.61 9.04
C MET A 120 4.31 1.41 10.51
N GLU A 121 5.31 2.14 11.01
CA GLU A 121 5.64 2.17 12.44
C GLU A 121 4.45 2.63 13.29
N LEU A 122 3.79 3.72 12.88
CA LEU A 122 2.60 4.23 13.57
C LEU A 122 1.42 3.27 13.49
N SER A 123 1.18 2.65 12.33
CA SER A 123 0.13 1.64 12.16
C SER A 123 0.34 0.45 13.09
N LYS A 124 1.58 -0.05 13.20
CA LYS A 124 1.92 -1.11 14.14
C LYS A 124 1.70 -0.69 15.60
N GLY A 125 2.08 0.53 15.97
CA GLY A 125 1.83 1.04 17.33
C GLY A 125 0.35 1.10 17.71
N ILE A 126 -0.53 1.41 16.75
CA ILE A 126 -1.99 1.36 16.95
C ILE A 126 -2.45 -0.09 17.16
N GLU A 127 -1.96 -1.04 16.37
CA GLU A 127 -2.26 -2.47 16.53
C GLU A 127 -1.82 -3.01 17.89
N ASP A 128 -0.58 -2.72 18.30
CA ASP A 128 -0.03 -3.12 19.60
C ASP A 128 -0.87 -2.53 20.76
N THR A 129 -1.27 -1.26 20.64
CA THR A 129 -2.15 -0.61 21.61
C THR A 129 -3.51 -1.32 21.69
N MET A 130 -4.14 -1.60 20.54
CA MET A 130 -5.42 -2.31 20.50
C MET A 130 -5.33 -3.72 21.08
N ALA A 131 -4.23 -4.43 20.84
CA ALA A 131 -4.00 -5.77 21.38
C ALA A 131 -3.95 -5.74 22.91
N HIS A 132 -3.28 -4.74 23.50
CA HIS A 132 -3.24 -4.54 24.95
C HIS A 132 -4.64 -4.36 25.55
N TYR A 133 -5.45 -3.44 25.01
CA TYR A 133 -6.82 -3.21 25.51
C TYR A 133 -7.77 -4.38 25.30
N ARG A 134 -7.56 -5.21 24.27
CA ARG A 134 -8.39 -6.42 24.06
C ARG A 134 -8.05 -7.55 25.03
N ALA A 135 -6.81 -7.62 25.49
CA ALA A 135 -6.39 -8.60 26.49
C ALA A 135 -7.03 -8.31 27.86
N ASP A 136 -7.19 -7.02 28.21
CA ASP A 136 -7.71 -6.59 29.51
C ASP A 136 -9.23 -6.80 29.69
N THR A 137 -10.01 -6.89 28.60
CA THR A 137 -11.48 -7.12 28.65
C THR A 137 -11.86 -8.61 28.77
N SER A 138 -10.88 -9.51 28.89
CA SER A 138 -11.09 -10.97 28.97
C SER A 138 -10.98 -11.53 30.39
N GLY A 139 -10.91 -10.66 31.40
CA GLY A 139 -10.77 -11.01 32.83
C GLY A 139 -12.01 -10.66 33.66
#